data_AF-V3YXU9-F1
#
_entry.id   AF-V3YXU9-F1
#
_cell.length_a   1.000
_cell.length_b   1.000
_cell.length_c   1.000
_cell.angle_alpha   90.00
_cell.angle_beta   90.00
_cell.angle_gamma   90.00
#
_symmetry.space_group_name_H-M   'P 1'
#
loop_
_entity.id
_entity.type
_entity.pdbx_description
1 polymer ?
#
loop_
_entity_poly.entity_id
_entity_poly.type
_entity_poly.pdbx_seq_one_letter_code
_entity_poly.pdbx_strand_id
1 'polypeptide(L)'
;YYVDDSEGLGRRFDGVGGLSGGGATSKLLVNYPEQQRNEILDYLFKPNFAASLQILKVEIGGDAQSTDGSEASHMHYPWDLNFNRGYQWWMMKEAKKRNPEIKFYGLPWGFPGWVGGGTQSPYTYPNITTSYISKWILGAKAVHNLTIDYVGIWNERPYDITYILTLRAALDENGLNHVQIVAADGDMQITPDILTHPDLSKAVSIIGKHQPHTDSNIYDLETGKPLWASEDFSQKPDNYGGACWARTINQDYANGFITGQIAWCIINSMYDGLPYYDNGLMRAVEPWSGQYYVAAPIWASAHTTQFTKPGWLYLKHGSGVGNFSQGGSYVTFISPDRNDFTIVIETGTFNHSHCRKVIPPFKVQPQDVTFKLAGSLGNLSSLNAWYTKLTFDGSDSTIFQQRSIQVVNNVISLKLDVDEIWTLTTITTGCKGQHPIPPPSKPFPLPYFDNFDVYPIYSEAYNLVQQSGIYEVTEVDGEHKMVIRQMSLEKPVAWQQSDLLGPTIDIIGNYNWYVTTLINAPINGTSGLFVASRVLSRGLDTKPNSGVYFFIFPSNQTYIVSGNAG
;
A
#
# COMPACT_ATOMS: atom_id res chain seq x y z
N TYR A 1 21.59 -2.53 -27.80
CA TYR A 1 21.34 -1.49 -26.78
C TYR A 1 22.64 -1.26 -26.02
N TYR A 2 23.07 -0.01 -25.86
CA TYR A 2 24.27 0.32 -25.10
C TYR A 2 23.91 0.40 -23.61
N VAL A 3 24.78 -0.14 -22.76
CA VAL A 3 24.69 -0.05 -21.30
C VAL A 3 26.03 0.51 -20.85
N ASP A 4 26.05 1.82 -20.63
CA ASP A 4 27.28 2.60 -20.54
C ASP A 4 27.10 3.76 -19.56
N ASP A 5 27.92 3.80 -18.51
CA ASP A 5 27.91 4.85 -17.50
C ASP A 5 28.86 6.02 -17.80
N SER A 6 29.64 5.95 -18.89
CA SER A 6 30.57 7.02 -19.29
C SER A 6 29.87 8.26 -19.87
N GLU A 7 28.64 8.10 -20.37
CA GLU A 7 27.76 9.16 -20.88
C GLU A 7 27.01 9.93 -19.77
N GLY A 8 27.31 9.61 -18.50
CA GLY A 8 26.65 10.12 -17.32
C GLY A 8 25.54 9.20 -16.80
N LEU A 9 25.00 9.57 -15.64
CA LEU A 9 23.96 8.80 -14.94
C LEU A 9 22.59 9.49 -15.06
N GLY A 10 21.54 8.71 -14.87
CA GLY A 10 20.16 9.17 -14.78
C GLY A 10 19.79 9.64 -13.38
N ARG A 11 18.50 9.59 -13.06
CA ARG A 11 18.00 9.98 -11.74
C ARG A 11 18.33 8.93 -10.69
N ARG A 12 18.27 9.35 -9.43
CA ARG A 12 18.31 8.47 -8.27
C ARG A 12 17.06 7.60 -8.24
N PHE A 13 17.23 6.31 -7.94
CA PHE A 13 16.16 5.39 -7.61
C PHE A 13 15.78 5.55 -6.13
N ASP A 14 14.49 5.67 -5.85
CA ASP A 14 13.97 5.96 -4.52
C ASP A 14 13.34 4.73 -3.85
N GLY A 15 12.91 3.74 -4.61
CA GLY A 15 12.51 2.43 -4.09
C GLY A 15 11.18 1.92 -4.62
N VAL A 16 10.97 0.61 -4.44
CA VAL A 16 9.69 -0.06 -4.67
C VAL A 16 9.04 -0.43 -3.32
N GLY A 17 7.76 -0.16 -3.18
CA GLY A 17 7.02 -0.33 -1.94
C GLY A 17 5.60 -0.86 -2.10
N GLY A 18 4.92 -0.97 -0.96
CA GLY A 18 3.50 -1.34 -0.88
C GLY A 18 2.76 -0.49 0.16
N LEU A 19 1.45 -0.35 -0.05
CA LEU A 19 0.56 0.45 0.79
C LEU A 19 -0.31 -0.43 1.68
N SER A 20 -0.22 -0.23 2.99
CA SER A 20 -1.15 -0.77 3.99
C SER A 20 -2.15 0.31 4.40
N GLY A 21 -3.43 0.05 4.20
CA GLY A 21 -4.52 1.01 4.44
C GLY A 21 -5.17 1.52 3.16
N GLY A 22 -5.84 2.67 3.25
CA GLY A 22 -6.72 3.19 2.22
C GLY A 22 -7.74 2.18 1.68
N GLY A 23 -8.39 1.33 2.47
CA GLY A 23 -8.60 1.34 3.92
C GLY A 23 -8.76 -0.08 4.41
N ALA A 24 -8.31 -0.38 5.64
CA ALA A 24 -8.48 -1.69 6.26
C ALA A 24 -7.92 -2.92 5.50
N THR A 25 -7.01 -2.69 4.56
CA THR A 25 -6.52 -3.74 3.65
C THR A 25 -5.68 -4.82 4.34
N SER A 26 -5.12 -4.52 5.51
CA SER A 26 -4.34 -5.45 6.34
C SER A 26 -5.11 -6.01 7.55
N LYS A 27 -6.41 -5.76 7.65
CA LYS A 27 -7.20 -6.00 8.86
C LYS A 27 -7.22 -7.48 9.30
N LEU A 28 -7.39 -8.42 8.38
CA LEU A 28 -7.41 -9.85 8.71
C LEU A 28 -6.02 -10.46 8.89
N LEU A 29 -4.93 -9.71 8.67
CA LEU A 29 -3.57 -10.26 8.83
C LEU A 29 -3.19 -10.40 10.30
N VAL A 30 -3.64 -9.48 11.15
CA VAL A 30 -3.16 -9.37 12.53
C VAL A 30 -3.51 -10.57 13.39
N ASN A 31 -4.56 -11.30 13.05
CA ASN A 31 -5.04 -12.48 13.79
C ASN A 31 -4.69 -13.82 13.13
N TYR A 32 -3.83 -13.81 12.10
CA TYR A 32 -3.22 -15.06 11.63
C TYR A 32 -2.46 -15.76 12.76
N PRO A 33 -2.41 -17.11 12.76
CA PRO A 33 -1.53 -17.83 13.67
C PRO A 33 -0.09 -17.36 13.46
N GLU A 34 0.66 -17.28 14.56
CA GLU A 34 1.94 -16.57 14.58
C GLU A 34 2.93 -17.05 13.51
N GLN A 35 2.99 -18.36 13.26
CA GLN A 35 3.84 -18.93 12.23
C GLN A 35 3.50 -18.35 10.85
N GLN A 36 2.26 -18.52 10.39
CA GLN A 36 1.84 -18.07 9.06
C GLN A 36 1.91 -16.55 8.93
N ARG A 37 1.57 -15.82 10.00
CA ARG A 37 1.74 -14.36 10.05
C ARG A 37 3.20 -13.95 9.83
N ASN A 38 4.14 -14.63 10.48
CA ASN A 38 5.57 -14.37 10.30
C ASN A 38 6.08 -14.75 8.91
N GLU A 39 5.58 -15.85 8.33
CA GLU A 39 5.90 -16.29 6.97
C GLU A 39 5.45 -15.25 5.94
N ILE A 40 4.22 -14.74 6.04
CA ILE A 40 3.68 -13.66 5.20
C ILE A 40 4.56 -12.41 5.28
N LEU A 41 4.90 -11.96 6.50
CA LEU A 41 5.73 -10.78 6.70
C LEU A 41 7.17 -10.98 6.18
N ASP A 42 7.69 -12.20 6.20
CA ASP A 42 8.96 -12.55 5.56
C ASP A 42 8.88 -12.39 4.03
N TYR A 43 7.81 -12.86 3.40
CA TYR A 43 7.59 -12.67 1.95
C TYR A 43 7.51 -11.20 1.54
N LEU A 44 6.95 -10.34 2.38
CA LEU A 44 6.82 -8.91 2.11
C LEU A 44 8.13 -8.13 2.36
N PHE A 45 8.76 -8.32 3.52
CA PHE A 45 9.78 -7.37 4.00
C PHE A 45 11.18 -7.94 4.16
N LYS A 46 11.36 -9.26 4.27
CA LYS A 46 12.68 -9.83 4.54
C LYS A 46 13.61 -9.62 3.34
N PRO A 47 14.76 -8.94 3.51
CA PRO A 47 15.72 -8.74 2.42
C PRO A 47 16.20 -10.07 1.86
N ASN A 48 16.46 -10.11 0.54
CA ASN A 48 16.95 -11.30 -0.14
C ASN A 48 16.10 -12.55 0.15
N PHE A 49 14.77 -12.40 0.13
CA PHE A 49 13.85 -13.52 0.35
C PHE A 49 12.76 -13.56 -0.72
N ALA A 50 11.93 -12.53 -0.82
CA ALA A 50 10.93 -12.43 -1.88
C ALA A 50 10.73 -10.98 -2.28
N ALA A 51 9.57 -10.36 -2.02
CA ALA A 51 9.29 -8.98 -2.44
C ALA A 51 10.26 -7.97 -1.86
N SER A 52 10.83 -8.24 -0.67
CA SER A 52 11.93 -7.46 -0.08
C SER A 52 11.70 -5.95 -0.13
N LEU A 53 10.47 -5.52 0.18
CA LEU A 53 10.01 -4.15 -0.07
C LEU A 53 10.89 -3.12 0.65
N GLN A 54 11.12 -2.00 -0.04
CA GLN A 54 12.04 -0.95 0.38
C GLN A 54 11.30 0.24 1.01
N ILE A 55 10.03 0.42 0.66
CA ILE A 55 9.12 1.44 1.20
C ILE A 55 7.85 0.75 1.72
N LEU A 56 7.42 1.11 2.93
CA LEU A 56 6.09 0.82 3.44
C LEU A 56 5.33 2.13 3.61
N LYS A 57 4.28 2.33 2.79
CA LYS A 57 3.32 3.41 2.95
C LYS A 57 2.17 2.92 3.85
N VAL A 58 1.78 3.72 4.84
CA VAL A 58 0.67 3.40 5.76
C VAL A 58 -0.34 4.54 5.79
N GLU A 59 -1.61 4.18 5.95
CA GLU A 59 -2.63 5.15 6.31
C GLU A 59 -2.36 5.73 7.71
N ILE A 60 -2.47 7.06 7.81
CA ILE A 60 -2.67 7.74 9.09
C ILE A 60 -4.17 7.69 9.38
N GLY A 61 -4.59 6.71 10.20
CA GLY A 61 -6.00 6.47 10.52
C GLY A 61 -6.71 7.75 10.95
N GLY A 62 -7.92 7.95 10.43
CA GLY A 62 -8.66 9.21 10.54
C GLY A 62 -10.09 9.05 11.06
N ASP A 63 -10.44 7.90 11.62
CA ASP A 63 -11.81 7.53 12.03
C ASP A 63 -12.83 7.57 10.88
N ALA A 64 -12.36 7.43 9.65
CA ALA A 64 -13.14 7.54 8.42
C ALA A 64 -12.97 6.29 7.56
N GLN A 65 -14.02 5.91 6.84
CA GLN A 65 -14.01 4.92 5.79
C GLN A 65 -13.07 5.35 4.66
N SER A 66 -12.05 4.53 4.40
CA SER A 66 -10.98 4.84 3.45
C SER A 66 -10.84 3.84 2.29
N THR A 67 -11.67 2.79 2.19
CA THR A 67 -12.13 2.03 0.99
C THR A 67 -12.85 0.75 1.42
N ASP A 68 -12.20 -0.10 2.23
CA ASP A 68 -12.70 -1.42 2.68
C ASP A 68 -13.04 -1.46 4.18
N GLY A 69 -12.85 -0.34 4.87
CA GLY A 69 -13.09 -0.16 6.29
C GLY A 69 -12.55 1.18 6.79
N SER A 70 -12.87 1.51 8.02
CA SER A 70 -12.27 2.64 8.74
C SER A 70 -11.01 2.23 9.49
N GLU A 71 -10.05 3.14 9.62
CA GLU A 71 -8.86 2.95 10.45
C GLU A 71 -8.82 3.96 11.60
N ALA A 72 -8.51 3.46 12.80
CA ALA A 72 -8.55 4.23 14.05
C ALA A 72 -7.47 5.31 14.10
N SER A 73 -7.88 6.52 14.47
CA SER A 73 -6.99 7.66 14.70
C SER A 73 -6.25 7.57 16.02
N HIS A 74 -5.04 8.14 16.06
CA HIS A 74 -4.33 8.39 17.32
C HIS A 74 -4.98 9.46 18.19
N MET A 75 -5.98 10.19 17.69
CA MET A 75 -6.72 11.21 18.42
C MET A 75 -8.20 11.26 18.00
N HIS A 76 -9.06 10.43 18.60
CA HIS A 76 -10.51 10.47 18.35
C HIS A 76 -11.13 11.83 18.71
N TYR A 77 -10.58 12.49 19.73
CA TYR A 77 -11.03 13.77 20.25
C TYR A 77 -9.85 14.73 20.45
N PRO A 78 -10.09 16.05 20.61
CA PRO A 78 -9.01 17.02 20.83
C PRO A 78 -8.13 16.74 22.06
N TRP A 79 -8.70 16.10 23.08
CA TRP A 79 -8.04 15.75 24.35
C TRP A 79 -7.55 14.30 24.41
N ASP A 80 -7.79 13.53 23.37
CA ASP A 80 -7.38 12.12 23.28
C ASP A 80 -6.02 12.00 22.59
N LEU A 81 -5.20 11.05 23.05
CA LEU A 81 -3.91 10.75 22.43
C LEU A 81 -3.50 9.30 22.75
N ASN A 82 -3.53 8.45 21.74
CA ASN A 82 -3.16 7.04 21.88
C ASN A 82 -2.44 6.51 20.63
N PHE A 83 -1.21 6.04 20.81
CA PHE A 83 -0.39 5.51 19.71
C PHE A 83 -0.40 3.98 19.63
N ASN A 84 -1.36 3.30 20.27
CA ASN A 84 -1.45 1.84 20.28
C ASN A 84 -2.67 1.28 19.54
N ARG A 85 -3.45 2.14 18.88
CA ARG A 85 -4.65 1.76 18.12
C ARG A 85 -4.32 1.19 16.75
N GLY A 86 -5.26 0.38 16.24
CA GLY A 86 -5.13 -0.24 14.92
C GLY A 86 -3.88 -1.12 14.81
N TYR A 87 -3.41 -1.30 13.58
CA TYR A 87 -2.34 -2.27 13.28
C TYR A 87 -1.19 -1.71 12.46
N GLN A 88 -1.26 -0.45 12.01
CA GLN A 88 -0.17 0.14 11.23
C GLN A 88 1.12 0.28 12.05
N TRP A 89 1.02 0.57 13.35
CA TRP A 89 2.18 0.56 14.26
C TRP A 89 2.85 -0.81 14.34
N TRP A 90 2.05 -1.87 14.44
CA TRP A 90 2.55 -3.25 14.45
C TRP A 90 3.18 -3.60 13.11
N MET A 91 2.53 -3.29 11.99
CA MET A 91 3.03 -3.54 10.64
C MET A 91 4.40 -2.88 10.42
N MET A 92 4.53 -1.59 10.78
CA MET A 92 5.81 -0.88 10.66
C MET A 92 6.91 -1.48 11.54
N LYS A 93 6.59 -1.90 12.78
CA LYS A 93 7.56 -2.59 13.66
C LYS A 93 8.00 -3.93 13.07
N GLU A 94 7.08 -4.74 12.56
CA GLU A 94 7.40 -6.03 11.94
C GLU A 94 8.21 -5.88 10.66
N ALA A 95 7.92 -4.85 9.85
CA ALA A 95 8.69 -4.49 8.68
C ALA A 95 10.12 -4.05 9.07
N LYS A 96 10.27 -3.14 10.05
CA LYS A 96 11.58 -2.64 10.52
C LYS A 96 12.44 -3.76 11.11
N LYS A 97 11.82 -4.69 11.83
CA LYS A 97 12.49 -5.86 12.42
C LYS A 97 13.15 -6.74 11.36
N ARG A 98 12.54 -6.86 10.17
CA ARG A 98 13.05 -7.65 9.05
C ARG A 98 14.00 -6.88 8.17
N ASN A 99 13.65 -5.62 7.87
CA ASN A 99 14.44 -4.72 7.06
C ASN A 99 14.70 -3.41 7.84
N PRO A 100 15.84 -3.31 8.55
CA PRO A 100 16.23 -2.09 9.26
C PRO A 100 16.41 -0.87 8.34
N GLU A 101 16.57 -1.05 7.03
CA GLU A 101 16.73 0.03 6.05
C GLU A 101 15.40 0.49 5.44
N ILE A 102 14.29 -0.19 5.74
CA ILE A 102 12.97 0.16 5.18
C ILE A 102 12.59 1.60 5.52
N LYS A 103 11.97 2.25 4.54
CA LYS A 103 11.45 3.61 4.61
C LYS A 103 9.96 3.63 4.91
N PHE A 104 9.54 4.58 5.74
CA PHE A 104 8.12 4.74 6.12
C PHE A 104 7.50 6.01 5.55
N TYR A 105 6.33 5.86 4.93
CA TYR A 105 5.53 6.95 4.41
C TYR A 105 4.13 6.94 5.07
N GLY A 106 3.76 7.99 5.82
CA GLY A 106 2.39 8.18 6.34
C GLY A 106 1.55 9.15 5.50
N LEU A 107 0.31 8.78 5.17
CA LEU A 107 -0.65 9.65 4.44
C LEU A 107 -2.06 9.53 5.06
N PRO A 108 -2.78 10.64 5.34
CA PRO A 108 -4.17 10.57 5.79
C PRO A 108 -5.15 10.45 4.62
N TRP A 109 -6.18 9.61 4.78
CA TRP A 109 -7.37 9.56 3.90
C TRP A 109 -8.50 10.43 4.43
N GLY A 110 -8.75 10.37 5.73
CA GLY A 110 -9.72 11.21 6.44
C GLY A 110 -9.12 11.75 7.74
N PHE A 111 -9.91 12.54 8.46
CA PHE A 111 -9.51 13.07 9.76
C PHE A 111 -10.68 12.99 10.75
N PRO A 112 -10.41 12.87 12.06
CA PRO A 112 -11.45 13.01 13.08
C PRO A 112 -12.19 14.34 12.92
N GLY A 113 -13.50 14.37 13.20
CA GLY A 113 -14.37 15.51 12.91
C GLY A 113 -13.87 16.84 13.52
N TRP A 114 -13.33 16.77 14.74
CA TRP A 114 -12.80 17.92 15.47
C TRP A 114 -11.64 18.61 14.76
N VAL A 115 -10.86 17.89 13.95
CA VAL A 115 -9.77 18.46 13.14
C VAL A 115 -10.33 19.45 12.11
N GLY A 116 -11.50 19.15 11.53
CA GLY A 116 -12.20 20.03 10.61
C GLY A 116 -12.86 21.25 11.28
N GLY A 117 -12.90 21.31 12.61
CA GLY A 117 -13.47 22.43 13.37
C GLY A 117 -14.92 22.77 12.99
N GLY A 118 -15.74 21.74 12.75
CA GLY A 118 -17.13 21.88 12.29
C GLY A 118 -17.30 21.96 10.77
N THR A 119 -16.23 21.82 10.00
CA THR A 119 -16.25 21.76 8.53
C THR A 119 -15.84 20.38 8.02
N GLN A 120 -16.01 20.14 6.72
CA GLN A 120 -15.50 18.95 6.02
C GLN A 120 -14.16 19.23 5.32
N SER A 121 -13.41 20.24 5.76
CA SER A 121 -12.07 20.55 5.26
C SER A 121 -11.05 20.49 6.38
N PRO A 122 -9.94 19.75 6.21
CA PRO A 122 -8.84 19.76 7.16
C PRO A 122 -7.98 21.04 7.04
N TYR A 123 -8.30 21.96 6.11
CA TYR A 123 -7.49 23.17 5.89
C TYR A 123 -8.12 24.44 6.45
N THR A 124 -9.33 24.39 6.99
CA THR A 124 -9.96 25.57 7.62
C THR A 124 -9.12 26.10 8.78
N TYR A 125 -8.49 25.19 9.53
CA TYR A 125 -7.58 25.52 10.63
C TYR A 125 -6.27 24.74 10.48
N PRO A 126 -5.36 25.17 9.58
CA PRO A 126 -4.19 24.37 9.21
C PRO A 126 -3.26 24.09 10.40
N ASN A 127 -3.19 24.98 11.39
CA ASN A 127 -2.43 24.75 12.63
C ASN A 127 -2.97 23.55 13.45
N ILE A 128 -4.29 23.32 13.45
CA ILE A 128 -4.87 22.15 14.13
C ILE A 128 -4.43 20.86 13.41
N THR A 129 -4.59 20.83 12.09
CA THR A 129 -4.27 19.66 11.27
C THR A 129 -2.78 19.33 11.26
N THR A 130 -1.92 20.34 11.16
CA THR A 130 -0.46 20.13 11.21
C THR A 130 0.02 19.70 12.60
N SER A 131 -0.62 20.19 13.67
CA SER A 131 -0.38 19.66 15.03
C SER A 131 -0.81 18.19 15.15
N TYR A 132 -1.97 17.83 14.61
CA TYR A 132 -2.46 16.45 14.56
C TYR A 132 -1.48 15.50 13.85
N ILE A 133 -1.01 15.90 12.65
CA ILE A 133 -0.03 15.12 11.86
C ILE A 133 1.33 15.04 12.56
N SER A 134 1.83 16.16 13.11
CA SER A 134 3.11 16.18 13.82
C SER A 134 3.09 15.26 15.05
N LYS A 135 1.98 15.20 15.79
CA LYS A 135 1.81 14.28 16.91
C LYS A 135 1.87 12.81 16.49
N TRP A 136 1.33 12.44 15.33
CA TRP A 136 1.44 11.08 14.79
C TRP A 136 2.90 10.69 14.56
N ILE A 137 3.66 11.57 13.89
CA ILE A 137 5.08 11.33 13.58
C ILE A 137 5.92 11.26 14.86
N LEU A 138 5.72 12.19 15.79
CA LEU A 138 6.41 12.19 17.08
C LEU A 138 6.06 10.94 17.92
N GLY A 139 4.79 10.53 17.91
CA GLY A 139 4.32 9.31 18.58
C GLY A 139 4.94 8.04 18.03
N ALA A 140 5.07 7.95 16.70
CA ALA A 140 5.78 6.85 16.03
C ALA A 140 7.20 6.66 16.62
N LYS A 141 7.92 7.77 16.82
CA LYS A 141 9.27 7.74 17.39
C LYS A 141 9.25 7.46 18.90
N ALA A 142 8.43 8.18 19.65
CA ALA A 142 8.44 8.15 21.12
C ALA A 142 7.97 6.79 21.68
N VAL A 143 6.97 6.17 21.05
CA VAL A 143 6.34 4.93 21.56
C VAL A 143 6.90 3.69 20.88
N HIS A 144 7.18 3.76 19.57
CA HIS A 144 7.56 2.58 18.78
C HIS A 144 9.00 2.62 18.26
N ASN A 145 9.75 3.69 18.53
CA ASN A 145 11.09 3.92 17.99
C ASN A 145 11.14 3.87 16.45
N LEU A 146 10.05 4.27 15.79
CA LEU A 146 9.96 4.34 14.33
C LEU A 146 10.31 5.76 13.86
N THR A 147 11.18 5.85 12.86
CA THR A 147 11.47 7.11 12.18
C THR A 147 10.65 7.16 10.91
N ILE A 148 9.77 8.15 10.78
CA ILE A 148 8.99 8.37 9.56
C ILE A 148 9.85 9.17 8.58
N ASP A 149 9.98 8.70 7.35
CA ASP A 149 10.80 9.35 6.33
C ASP A 149 9.97 10.33 5.49
N TYR A 150 8.70 9.99 5.24
CA TYR A 150 7.82 10.74 4.33
C TYR A 150 6.45 11.00 4.97
N VAL A 151 5.87 12.16 4.67
CA VAL A 151 4.49 12.51 5.01
C VAL A 151 3.78 13.14 3.81
N GLY A 152 2.50 12.81 3.66
CA GLY A 152 1.67 13.26 2.55
C GLY A 152 0.64 14.31 2.98
N ILE A 153 -0.21 14.71 2.04
CA ILE A 153 -1.15 15.82 2.23
C ILE A 153 -2.55 15.33 2.61
N TRP A 154 -3.32 14.88 1.62
CA TRP A 154 -4.66 14.32 1.81
C TRP A 154 -5.01 13.47 0.58
N ASN A 155 -5.14 12.15 0.78
CA ASN A 155 -5.22 11.18 -0.31
C ASN A 155 -6.34 11.48 -1.32
N GLU A 156 -5.99 11.67 -2.60
CA GLU A 156 -6.91 11.92 -3.71
C GLU A 156 -7.91 13.07 -3.44
N ARG A 157 -7.48 14.08 -2.67
CA ARG A 157 -8.28 15.26 -2.32
C ARG A 157 -7.52 16.54 -2.64
N PRO A 158 -8.22 17.69 -2.77
CA PRO A 158 -7.57 18.99 -2.93
C PRO A 158 -6.41 19.19 -1.96
N TYR A 159 -5.29 19.71 -2.45
CA TYR A 159 -4.24 20.24 -1.59
C TYR A 159 -4.49 21.72 -1.32
N ASP A 160 -3.86 22.25 -0.27
CA ASP A 160 -3.85 23.68 0.05
C ASP A 160 -2.41 24.14 0.29
N ILE A 161 -1.98 25.17 -0.44
CA ILE A 161 -0.60 25.69 -0.37
C ILE A 161 -0.29 26.21 1.04
N THR A 162 -1.25 26.90 1.68
CA THR A 162 -1.08 27.43 3.04
C THR A 162 -0.87 26.29 4.03
N TYR A 163 -1.66 25.21 3.92
CA TYR A 163 -1.47 24.01 4.72
C TYR A 163 -0.10 23.38 4.51
N ILE A 164 0.36 23.21 3.26
CA ILE A 164 1.68 22.60 2.97
C ILE A 164 2.82 23.42 3.60
N LEU A 165 2.77 24.74 3.49
CA LEU A 165 3.77 25.62 4.10
C LEU A 165 3.70 25.58 5.63
N THR A 166 2.49 25.55 6.19
CA THR A 166 2.27 25.40 7.65
C THR A 166 2.79 24.06 8.15
N LEU A 167 2.59 22.98 7.38
CA LEU A 167 3.08 21.64 7.71
C LEU A 167 4.60 21.62 7.74
N ARG A 168 5.27 22.19 6.74
CA ARG A 168 6.73 22.29 6.74
C ARG A 168 7.25 23.04 7.96
N ALA A 169 6.67 24.20 8.27
CA ALA A 169 7.06 24.98 9.44
C ALA A 169 6.85 24.20 10.75
N ALA A 170 5.69 23.56 10.93
CA ALA A 170 5.39 22.76 12.11
C ALA A 170 6.35 21.56 12.26
N LEU A 171 6.70 20.88 11.16
CA LEU A 171 7.69 19.81 11.20
C LEU A 171 9.06 20.34 11.63
N ASP A 172 9.51 21.47 11.09
CA ASP A 172 10.82 22.05 11.43
C ASP A 172 10.88 22.50 12.90
N GLU A 173 9.82 23.15 13.40
CA GLU A 173 9.68 23.55 14.81
C GLU A 173 9.72 22.35 15.78
N ASN A 174 9.21 21.20 15.34
CA ASN A 174 9.25 19.95 16.11
C ASN A 174 10.53 19.13 15.90
N GLY A 175 11.55 19.67 15.21
CA GLY A 175 12.82 18.97 14.94
C GLY A 175 12.70 17.83 13.90
N LEU A 176 11.64 17.83 13.10
CA LEU A 176 11.33 16.87 12.04
C LEU A 176 11.75 17.37 10.65
N ASN A 177 12.82 18.16 10.58
CA ASN A 177 13.39 18.70 9.34
C ASN A 177 13.82 17.61 8.33
N HIS A 178 14.09 16.39 8.80
CA HIS A 178 14.42 15.24 7.97
C HIS A 178 13.21 14.60 7.26
N VAL A 179 11.99 14.84 7.75
CA VAL A 179 10.77 14.27 7.17
C VAL A 179 10.46 15.00 5.86
N GLN A 180 10.37 14.26 4.76
CA GLN A 180 10.12 14.82 3.44
C GLN A 180 8.62 14.89 3.15
N ILE A 181 8.18 16.00 2.54
CA ILE A 181 6.78 16.16 2.12
C ILE A 181 6.63 15.61 0.70
N VAL A 182 5.71 14.65 0.54
CA VAL A 182 5.25 14.13 -0.75
C VAL A 182 3.92 14.80 -1.07
N ALA A 183 3.78 15.36 -2.26
CA ALA A 183 2.53 16.02 -2.66
C ALA A 183 2.21 15.80 -4.15
N ALA A 184 0.94 15.71 -4.56
CA ALA A 184 -0.25 15.80 -3.73
C ALA A 184 -0.94 14.44 -3.47
N ASP A 185 -0.39 13.32 -3.95
CA ASP A 185 -1.00 11.99 -3.85
C ASP A 185 -2.42 11.97 -4.43
N GLY A 186 -2.51 12.36 -5.71
CA GLY A 186 -3.75 12.38 -6.48
C GLY A 186 -3.54 12.81 -7.93
N ASP A 187 -4.64 13.05 -8.64
CA ASP A 187 -4.63 13.43 -10.06
C ASP A 187 -4.35 14.94 -10.29
N MET A 188 -4.38 15.77 -9.25
CA MET A 188 -4.16 17.22 -9.40
C MET A 188 -2.68 17.55 -9.63
N GLN A 189 -2.45 18.40 -10.63
CA GLN A 189 -1.13 18.87 -11.01
C GLN A 189 -0.68 19.98 -10.05
N ILE A 190 0.01 19.61 -8.96
CA ILE A 190 0.69 20.58 -8.06
C ILE A 190 1.90 21.26 -8.73
N THR A 191 2.38 20.66 -9.81
CA THR A 191 3.58 21.03 -10.54
C THR A 191 3.63 22.50 -11.01
N PRO A 192 2.57 23.10 -11.61
CA PRO A 192 2.57 24.51 -11.97
C PRO A 192 2.69 25.45 -10.76
N ASP A 193 2.08 25.08 -9.63
CA ASP A 193 2.21 25.87 -8.40
C ASP A 193 3.63 25.79 -7.85
N ILE A 194 4.28 24.62 -7.90
CA ILE A 194 5.68 24.45 -7.50
C ILE A 194 6.61 25.33 -8.34
N LEU A 195 6.39 25.42 -9.65
CA LEU A 195 7.22 26.24 -10.54
C LEU A 195 7.06 27.74 -10.28
N THR A 196 5.90 28.17 -9.80
CA THR A 196 5.55 29.59 -9.61
C THR A 196 5.66 30.08 -8.17
N HIS A 197 5.75 29.17 -7.18
CA HIS A 197 5.82 29.49 -5.76
C HIS A 197 7.12 28.96 -5.12
N PRO A 198 8.17 29.79 -4.97
CA PRO A 198 9.47 29.36 -4.47
C PRO A 198 9.43 28.68 -3.09
N ASP A 199 8.56 29.15 -2.19
CA ASP A 199 8.45 28.57 -0.85
C ASP A 199 7.76 27.21 -0.88
N LEU A 200 6.74 27.03 -1.74
CA LEU A 200 6.14 25.72 -1.98
C LEU A 200 7.15 24.75 -2.58
N SER A 201 7.96 25.22 -3.54
CA SER A 201 9.04 24.43 -4.13
C SER A 201 10.07 23.99 -3.09
N LYS A 202 10.39 24.80 -2.07
CA LYS A 202 11.28 24.38 -0.98
C LYS A 202 10.61 23.39 -0.03
N ALA A 203 9.31 23.56 0.25
CA ALA A 203 8.57 22.71 1.18
C ALA A 203 8.33 21.29 0.62
N VAL A 204 7.96 21.18 -0.66
CA VAL A 204 7.67 19.89 -1.31
C VAL A 204 8.95 19.21 -1.77
N SER A 205 9.22 18.01 -1.26
CA SER A 205 10.42 17.24 -1.59
C SER A 205 10.22 16.35 -2.82
N ILE A 206 9.04 15.72 -2.95
CA ILE A 206 8.72 14.72 -3.97
C ILE A 206 7.33 15.00 -4.53
N ILE A 207 7.16 14.80 -5.84
CA ILE A 207 5.85 14.86 -6.49
C ILE A 207 5.26 13.45 -6.53
N GLY A 208 4.23 13.20 -5.72
CA GLY A 208 3.50 11.94 -5.64
C GLY A 208 2.26 11.97 -6.54
N LYS A 209 2.15 10.98 -7.44
CA LYS A 209 1.06 10.80 -8.39
C LYS A 209 0.42 9.43 -8.25
N HIS A 210 -0.88 9.38 -8.50
CA HIS A 210 -1.65 8.15 -8.48
C HIS A 210 -1.90 7.65 -9.90
N GLN A 211 -1.53 6.40 -10.15
CA GLN A 211 -1.72 5.71 -11.44
C GLN A 211 -1.23 6.59 -12.61
N PRO A 212 0.05 7.02 -12.64
CA PRO A 212 0.56 7.94 -13.66
C PRO A 212 0.64 7.34 -15.07
N HIS A 213 0.43 6.04 -15.24
CA HIS A 213 0.50 5.33 -16.53
C HIS A 213 1.86 5.45 -17.22
N THR A 214 2.94 5.42 -16.44
CA THR A 214 4.30 5.59 -16.97
C THR A 214 4.55 6.97 -17.59
N ASP A 215 3.68 7.95 -17.34
CA ASP A 215 3.73 9.28 -17.96
C ASP A 215 4.14 10.38 -16.98
N SER A 216 4.85 11.37 -17.52
CA SER A 216 5.21 12.63 -16.88
C SER A 216 5.15 13.74 -17.91
N ASN A 217 4.58 14.89 -17.55
CA ASN A 217 4.53 16.04 -18.43
C ASN A 217 5.78 16.92 -18.29
N ILE A 218 5.92 17.90 -19.20
CA ILE A 218 7.08 18.79 -19.23
C ILE A 218 7.28 19.55 -17.92
N TYR A 219 6.19 20.02 -17.29
CA TYR A 219 6.27 20.76 -16.05
C TYR A 219 6.85 19.88 -14.94
N ASP A 220 6.50 18.58 -14.91
CA ASP A 220 7.00 17.67 -13.87
C ASP A 220 8.52 17.58 -13.92
N LEU A 221 9.06 17.50 -15.13
CA LEU A 221 10.49 17.44 -15.37
C LEU A 221 11.18 18.78 -15.07
N GLU A 222 10.55 19.91 -15.40
CA GLU A 222 11.06 21.27 -15.13
C GLU A 222 11.23 21.54 -13.63
N THR A 223 10.42 20.93 -12.75
CA THR A 223 10.60 21.10 -11.30
C THR A 223 11.91 20.54 -10.78
N GLY A 224 12.53 19.59 -11.50
CA GLY A 224 13.71 18.86 -11.06
C GLY A 224 13.48 17.96 -9.84
N LYS A 225 12.24 17.79 -9.38
CA LYS A 225 11.90 16.96 -8.22
C LYS A 225 11.84 15.48 -8.59
N PRO A 226 12.11 14.56 -7.64
CA PRO A 226 11.72 13.17 -7.79
C PRO A 226 10.22 13.04 -8.05
N LEU A 227 9.86 12.11 -8.92
CA LEU A 227 8.47 11.81 -9.29
C LEU A 227 8.18 10.39 -8.83
N TRP A 228 7.10 10.19 -8.07
CA TRP A 228 6.70 8.87 -7.60
C TRP A 228 5.33 8.50 -8.15
N ALA A 229 5.18 7.24 -8.56
CA ALA A 229 3.90 6.56 -8.58
C ALA A 229 3.59 6.18 -7.12
N SER A 230 3.13 7.17 -6.35
CA SER A 230 2.92 7.06 -4.90
C SER A 230 1.69 6.22 -4.55
N GLU A 231 0.91 5.84 -5.56
CA GLU A 231 -0.06 4.77 -5.55
C GLU A 231 -0.26 4.22 -6.98
N ASP A 232 0.05 2.93 -7.21
CA ASP A 232 -0.19 2.22 -8.47
C ASP A 232 -0.66 0.77 -8.23
N PHE A 233 -0.57 -0.12 -9.23
CA PHE A 233 -0.96 -1.53 -9.19
C PHE A 233 -2.48 -1.74 -9.14
N SER A 234 -3.07 -1.87 -7.94
CA SER A 234 -4.51 -2.14 -7.73
C SER A 234 -5.04 -3.28 -8.61
N GLN A 235 -4.32 -4.40 -8.66
CA GLN A 235 -4.66 -5.60 -9.42
C GLN A 235 -4.67 -6.84 -8.53
N LYS A 236 -5.20 -7.92 -9.10
CA LYS A 236 -5.24 -9.22 -8.44
C LYS A 236 -3.84 -9.81 -8.20
N PRO A 237 -3.62 -10.58 -7.13
CA PRO A 237 -2.41 -11.34 -6.90
C PRO A 237 -2.40 -12.58 -7.81
N ASP A 238 -2.29 -12.39 -9.12
CA ASP A 238 -2.20 -13.46 -10.12
C ASP A 238 -1.16 -13.11 -11.20
N ASN A 239 -1.09 -13.89 -12.28
CA ASN A 239 -0.15 -13.65 -13.37
C ASN A 239 -0.43 -12.34 -14.13
N TYR A 240 -1.69 -11.91 -14.24
CA TYR A 240 -2.03 -10.63 -14.87
C TYR A 240 -1.55 -9.45 -14.02
N GLY A 241 -1.79 -9.52 -12.71
CA GLY A 241 -1.23 -8.56 -11.76
C GLY A 241 0.29 -8.56 -11.76
N GLY A 242 0.92 -9.74 -11.81
CA GLY A 242 2.37 -9.87 -11.89
C GLY A 242 2.96 -9.20 -13.13
N ALA A 243 2.34 -9.39 -14.29
CA ALA A 243 2.74 -8.75 -15.54
C ALA A 243 2.50 -7.23 -15.53
N CYS A 244 1.35 -6.77 -15.02
CA CYS A 244 1.06 -5.35 -14.81
C CYS A 244 2.13 -4.69 -13.93
N TRP A 245 2.47 -5.33 -12.80
CA TRP A 245 3.41 -4.77 -11.83
C TRP A 245 4.85 -4.72 -12.35
N ALA A 246 5.30 -5.78 -13.02
CA ALA A 246 6.63 -5.79 -13.65
C ALA A 246 6.76 -4.70 -14.72
N ARG A 247 5.72 -4.55 -15.55
CA ARG A 247 5.67 -3.53 -16.60
C ARG A 247 5.73 -2.12 -16.01
N THR A 248 4.92 -1.83 -14.99
CA THR A 248 4.86 -0.49 -14.36
C THR A 248 6.17 -0.12 -13.67
N ILE A 249 6.77 -1.01 -12.86
CA ILE A 249 8.07 -0.76 -12.21
C ILE A 249 9.14 -0.30 -13.22
N ASN A 250 9.25 -0.97 -14.36
CA ASN A 250 10.23 -0.61 -15.38
C ASN A 250 9.84 0.65 -16.15
N GLN A 251 8.63 0.67 -16.70
CA GLN A 251 8.21 1.70 -17.65
C GLN A 251 7.98 3.06 -16.99
N ASP A 252 7.63 3.09 -15.71
CA ASP A 252 7.53 4.32 -14.93
C ASP A 252 8.81 5.16 -15.02
N TYR A 253 9.98 4.52 -14.93
CA TYR A 253 11.24 5.22 -15.15
C TYR A 253 11.60 5.36 -16.63
N ALA A 254 11.43 4.29 -17.43
CA ALA A 254 11.84 4.29 -18.82
C ALA A 254 11.10 5.35 -19.67
N ASN A 255 9.84 5.63 -19.34
CA ASN A 255 8.98 6.58 -20.05
C ASN A 255 8.79 7.89 -19.26
N GLY A 256 8.47 7.79 -17.96
CA GLY A 256 7.99 8.91 -17.15
C GLY A 256 9.00 9.49 -16.17
N PHE A 257 10.25 9.02 -16.15
CA PHE A 257 11.28 9.47 -15.19
C PHE A 257 10.84 9.34 -13.71
N ILE A 258 9.92 8.41 -13.44
CA ILE A 258 9.37 8.13 -12.11
C ILE A 258 10.33 7.20 -11.37
N THR A 259 10.74 7.60 -10.17
CA THR A 259 11.86 7.00 -9.43
C THR A 259 11.44 6.18 -8.22
N GLY A 260 10.16 6.20 -7.87
CA GLY A 260 9.57 5.39 -6.81
C GLY A 260 8.19 4.87 -7.17
N GLN A 261 7.90 3.63 -6.80
CA GLN A 261 6.65 2.94 -7.14
C GLN A 261 6.06 2.27 -5.90
N ILE A 262 4.80 2.54 -5.58
CA ILE A 262 4.13 2.02 -4.40
C ILE A 262 2.83 1.33 -4.81
N ALA A 263 2.74 0.02 -4.62
CA ALA A 263 1.55 -0.75 -4.95
C ALA A 263 0.44 -0.55 -3.92
N TRP A 264 -0.77 -0.16 -4.36
CA TRP A 264 -1.97 -0.33 -3.56
C TRP A 264 -2.67 -1.64 -3.94
N CYS A 265 -2.93 -2.57 -3.01
CA CYS A 265 -2.44 -2.62 -1.64
C CYS A 265 -1.30 -3.64 -1.47
N ILE A 266 -0.61 -3.57 -0.34
CA ILE A 266 0.52 -4.46 -0.04
C ILE A 266 0.08 -5.92 0.10
N ILE A 267 -1.14 -6.16 0.61
CA ILE A 267 -1.70 -7.49 0.82
C ILE A 267 -3.22 -7.44 0.79
N ASN A 268 -3.86 -8.42 0.16
CA ASN A 268 -5.29 -8.66 0.32
C ASN A 268 -5.53 -9.40 1.65
N SER A 269 -5.89 -8.67 2.70
CA SER A 269 -6.29 -9.21 4.00
C SER A 269 -7.62 -8.60 4.46
N MET A 270 -8.62 -8.65 3.58
CA MET A 270 -9.98 -8.16 3.82
C MET A 270 -11.02 -9.22 3.42
N TYR A 271 -12.29 -9.01 3.81
CA TYR A 271 -13.39 -9.93 3.49
C TYR A 271 -13.81 -9.87 2.02
N ASP A 272 -14.31 -11.02 1.54
CA ASP A 272 -14.96 -11.14 0.25
C ASP A 272 -16.18 -10.22 0.11
N GLY A 273 -16.32 -9.59 -1.06
CA GLY A 273 -17.37 -8.65 -1.42
C GLY A 273 -17.16 -7.22 -0.91
N LEU A 274 -16.04 -6.92 -0.24
CA LEU A 274 -15.59 -5.54 -0.10
C LEU A 274 -15.08 -5.01 -1.45
N PRO A 275 -15.07 -3.68 -1.66
CA PRO A 275 -14.51 -3.06 -2.86
C PRO A 275 -13.11 -3.60 -3.16
N TYR A 276 -12.79 -3.83 -4.44
CA TYR A 276 -11.44 -4.28 -4.83
C TYR A 276 -10.94 -5.54 -4.09
N TYR A 277 -11.84 -6.35 -3.51
CA TYR A 277 -11.47 -7.63 -2.93
C TYR A 277 -10.68 -8.44 -3.93
N ASP A 278 -9.66 -9.14 -3.42
CA ASP A 278 -8.69 -9.87 -4.22
C ASP A 278 -7.69 -8.97 -4.93
N ASN A 279 -7.53 -7.68 -4.58
CA ASN A 279 -6.37 -6.88 -4.99
C ASN A 279 -5.27 -6.92 -3.92
N GLY A 280 -4.01 -7.04 -4.34
CA GLY A 280 -2.85 -7.00 -3.45
C GLY A 280 -1.62 -7.69 -4.04
N LEU A 281 -0.42 -7.48 -3.48
CA LEU A 281 0.77 -8.19 -3.98
C LEU A 281 0.69 -9.70 -3.68
N MET A 282 0.03 -10.05 -2.59
CA MET A 282 -0.28 -11.43 -2.17
C MET A 282 -1.63 -11.46 -1.44
N ARG A 283 -2.12 -12.65 -1.09
CA ARG A 283 -3.43 -12.84 -0.43
C ARG A 283 -3.30 -13.59 0.90
N ALA A 284 -3.97 -13.07 1.93
CA ALA A 284 -4.09 -13.68 3.25
C ALA A 284 -5.42 -13.25 3.91
N VAL A 285 -6.51 -13.93 3.55
CA VAL A 285 -7.90 -13.57 3.94
C VAL A 285 -8.54 -14.57 4.90
N GLU A 286 -7.79 -15.58 5.38
CA GLU A 286 -8.28 -16.68 6.20
C GLU A 286 -7.44 -16.91 7.47
N PRO A 287 -7.42 -15.96 8.41
CA PRO A 287 -6.69 -16.14 9.67
C PRO A 287 -7.13 -17.38 10.46
N TRP A 288 -8.40 -17.79 10.35
CA TRP A 288 -8.92 -18.98 11.02
C TRP A 288 -8.37 -20.31 10.45
N SER A 289 -7.90 -20.34 9.21
CA SER A 289 -7.28 -21.52 8.61
C SER A 289 -5.75 -21.43 8.62
N GLY A 290 -5.21 -20.20 8.57
CA GLY A 290 -3.80 -19.93 8.33
C GLY A 290 -3.41 -19.99 6.85
N GLN A 291 -4.37 -20.20 5.93
CA GLN A 291 -4.09 -20.25 4.50
C GLN A 291 -3.65 -18.87 3.99
N TYR A 292 -2.62 -18.82 3.16
CA TYR A 292 -2.24 -17.65 2.38
C TYR A 292 -1.74 -18.06 1.00
N TYR A 293 -1.64 -17.11 0.08
CA TYR A 293 -1.19 -17.33 -1.29
C TYR A 293 -0.11 -16.31 -1.69
N VAL A 294 1.08 -16.80 -2.03
CA VAL A 294 2.20 -16.00 -2.53
C VAL A 294 2.13 -15.97 -4.06
N ALA A 295 1.89 -14.79 -4.61
CA ALA A 295 1.53 -14.62 -6.02
C ALA A 295 2.66 -14.04 -6.89
N ALA A 296 2.41 -13.95 -8.20
CA ALA A 296 3.36 -13.40 -9.15
C ALA A 296 3.84 -11.95 -8.84
N PRO A 297 3.01 -11.01 -8.32
CA PRO A 297 3.48 -9.67 -7.98
C PRO A 297 4.59 -9.62 -6.92
N ILE A 298 4.63 -10.57 -5.98
CA ILE A 298 5.73 -10.71 -5.01
C ILE A 298 7.06 -10.92 -5.73
N TRP A 299 7.06 -11.80 -6.73
CA TRP A 299 8.25 -12.16 -7.49
C TRP A 299 8.59 -11.12 -8.56
N ALA A 300 7.59 -10.45 -9.14
CA ALA A 300 7.80 -9.28 -9.99
C ALA A 300 8.52 -8.15 -9.20
N SER A 301 8.13 -7.93 -7.94
CA SER A 301 8.84 -6.98 -7.05
C SER A 301 10.29 -7.42 -6.83
N ALA A 302 10.51 -8.71 -6.54
CA ALA A 302 11.83 -9.28 -6.25
C ALA A 302 12.87 -9.08 -7.38
N HIS A 303 12.42 -9.05 -8.64
CA HIS A 303 13.28 -8.76 -9.80
C HIS A 303 13.98 -7.40 -9.73
N THR A 304 13.44 -6.46 -8.97
CA THR A 304 14.05 -5.14 -8.75
C THR A 304 14.59 -5.02 -7.33
N THR A 305 13.79 -5.33 -6.32
CA THR A 305 14.09 -4.99 -4.91
C THR A 305 15.22 -5.80 -4.29
N GLN A 306 15.46 -7.04 -4.73
CA GLN A 306 16.58 -7.84 -4.22
C GLN A 306 17.94 -7.40 -4.78
N PHE A 307 17.95 -6.60 -5.84
CA PHE A 307 19.15 -6.28 -6.63
C PHE A 307 19.40 -4.78 -6.78
N THR A 308 18.69 -3.98 -5.99
CA THR A 308 18.78 -2.52 -5.93
C THR A 308 18.55 -2.06 -4.50
N LYS A 309 18.91 -0.80 -4.19
CA LYS A 309 18.52 -0.13 -2.94
C LYS A 309 18.14 1.32 -3.21
N PRO A 310 17.24 1.92 -2.40
CA PRO A 310 17.05 3.36 -2.42
C PRO A 310 18.38 4.11 -2.32
N GLY A 311 18.62 5.06 -3.23
CA GLY A 311 19.90 5.77 -3.34
C GLY A 311 20.80 5.30 -4.48
N TRP A 312 20.54 4.14 -5.09
CA TRP A 312 21.17 3.75 -6.36
C TRP A 312 20.80 4.74 -7.46
N LEU A 313 21.57 4.75 -8.54
CA LEU A 313 21.33 5.62 -9.69
C LEU A 313 20.89 4.77 -10.87
N TYR A 314 19.89 5.23 -11.61
CA TYR A 314 19.66 4.69 -12.95
C TYR A 314 20.80 5.12 -13.88
N LEU A 315 21.08 4.33 -14.92
CA LEU A 315 21.83 4.83 -16.06
C LEU A 315 20.98 5.82 -16.87
N LYS A 316 21.64 6.57 -17.75
CA LYS A 316 20.99 7.56 -18.61
C LYS A 316 20.10 6.89 -19.67
N HIS A 317 18.96 7.51 -19.98
CA HIS A 317 18.12 7.09 -21.11
C HIS A 317 18.94 7.04 -22.41
N GLY A 318 18.78 5.95 -23.17
CA GLY A 318 19.56 5.64 -24.37
C GLY A 318 20.89 4.91 -24.12
N SER A 319 21.43 4.97 -22.89
CA SER A 319 22.69 4.34 -22.48
C SER A 319 22.51 3.38 -21.30
N GLY A 320 21.38 2.67 -21.25
CA GLY A 320 21.07 1.67 -20.21
C GLY A 320 19.61 1.65 -19.79
N VAL A 321 18.82 2.61 -20.28
CA VAL A 321 17.37 2.71 -20.02
C VAL A 321 16.65 2.97 -21.33
N GLY A 322 15.55 2.24 -21.60
CA GLY A 322 14.66 2.52 -22.73
C GLY A 322 13.73 1.37 -23.09
N ASN A 323 13.04 1.52 -24.22
CA ASN A 323 12.13 0.53 -24.78
C ASN A 323 12.81 -0.26 -25.91
N PHE A 324 12.38 -1.51 -26.10
CA PHE A 324 12.84 -2.33 -27.22
C PHE A 324 12.04 -2.05 -28.50
N SER A 325 12.66 -2.33 -29.65
CA SER A 325 12.05 -2.14 -30.97
C SER A 325 10.82 -3.01 -31.23
N GLN A 326 10.75 -4.22 -30.65
CA GLN A 326 9.58 -5.10 -30.76
C GLN A 326 8.73 -5.14 -29.48
N GLY A 327 8.77 -4.08 -28.65
CA GLY A 327 8.00 -3.95 -27.41
C GLY A 327 8.70 -4.52 -26.17
N GLY A 328 8.24 -4.09 -24.99
CA GLY A 328 8.94 -4.31 -23.71
C GLY A 328 9.99 -3.22 -23.42
N SER A 329 10.54 -3.25 -22.21
CA SER A 329 11.44 -2.23 -21.70
C SER A 329 12.59 -2.80 -20.87
N TYR A 330 13.64 -2.00 -20.71
CA TYR A 330 14.77 -2.30 -19.84
C TYR A 330 15.23 -1.06 -19.09
N VAL A 331 15.65 -1.27 -17.84
CA VAL A 331 16.27 -0.25 -16.99
C VAL A 331 17.54 -0.81 -16.37
N THR A 332 18.56 0.02 -16.22
CA THR A 332 19.82 -0.36 -15.58
C THR A 332 20.08 0.55 -14.39
N PHE A 333 20.44 -0.06 -13.26
CA PHE A 333 20.82 0.59 -12.03
C PHE A 333 22.30 0.36 -11.76
N ILE A 334 22.97 1.33 -11.16
CA ILE A 334 24.34 1.24 -10.66
C ILE A 334 24.39 1.68 -9.20
N SER A 335 25.16 0.96 -8.39
CA SER A 335 25.36 1.28 -6.98
C SER A 335 26.13 2.60 -6.82
N PRO A 336 25.94 3.34 -5.71
CA PRO A 336 26.63 4.61 -5.49
C PRO A 336 28.17 4.49 -5.50
N ASP A 337 28.70 3.36 -5.06
CA ASP A 337 30.13 3.03 -5.08
C ASP A 337 30.61 2.46 -6.41
N ARG A 338 29.70 2.24 -7.37
CA ARG A 338 29.92 1.70 -8.72
C ARG A 338 30.50 0.28 -8.77
N ASN A 339 30.37 -0.47 -7.68
CA ASN A 339 30.82 -1.86 -7.64
C ASN A 339 29.80 -2.83 -8.22
N ASP A 340 28.51 -2.49 -8.15
CA ASP A 340 27.42 -3.34 -8.59
C ASP A 340 26.52 -2.61 -9.57
N PHE A 341 25.95 -3.39 -10.49
CA PHE A 341 24.89 -2.95 -11.39
C PHE A 341 23.90 -4.08 -11.64
N THR A 342 22.69 -3.66 -12.03
CA THR A 342 21.55 -4.53 -12.28
C THR A 342 20.78 -4.03 -13.50
N ILE A 343 20.53 -4.89 -14.47
CA ILE A 343 19.63 -4.65 -15.62
C ILE A 343 18.33 -5.41 -15.34
N VAL A 344 17.19 -4.73 -15.33
CA VAL A 344 15.86 -5.33 -15.21
C VAL A 344 15.12 -5.15 -16.54
N ILE A 345 14.53 -6.23 -17.03
CA ILE A 345 13.90 -6.32 -18.35
C ILE A 345 12.49 -6.89 -18.17
N GLU A 346 11.52 -6.35 -18.91
CA GLU A 346 10.16 -6.88 -19.01
C GLU A 346 9.66 -6.88 -20.45
N THR A 347 8.88 -7.90 -20.82
CA THR A 347 8.25 -8.04 -22.14
C THR A 347 6.74 -8.32 -22.04
N GLY A 348 6.07 -7.74 -21.05
CA GLY A 348 4.64 -7.97 -20.81
C GLY A 348 3.77 -7.53 -21.99
N THR A 349 2.95 -8.44 -22.54
CA THR A 349 2.04 -8.11 -23.64
C THR A 349 0.87 -7.25 -23.17
N PHE A 350 0.25 -6.51 -24.09
CA PHE A 350 -0.90 -5.66 -23.79
C PHE A 350 -2.02 -6.43 -23.06
N ASN A 351 -2.49 -7.53 -23.65
CA ASN A 351 -3.61 -8.32 -23.12
C ASN A 351 -3.33 -8.94 -21.75
N HIS A 352 -2.07 -9.14 -21.39
CA HIS A 352 -1.68 -9.84 -20.17
C HIS A 352 -1.17 -8.90 -19.07
N SER A 353 -0.83 -7.65 -19.39
CA SER A 353 -0.23 -6.69 -18.44
C SER A 353 -1.09 -5.45 -18.21
N HIS A 354 -2.42 -5.58 -18.39
CA HIS A 354 -3.36 -4.52 -18.07
C HIS A 354 -3.35 -4.19 -16.57
N CYS A 355 -3.22 -2.90 -16.25
CA CYS A 355 -3.42 -2.37 -14.91
C CYS A 355 -4.81 -1.72 -14.78
N ARG A 356 -5.09 -1.07 -13.65
CA ARG A 356 -6.45 -0.58 -13.31
C ARG A 356 -7.01 0.41 -14.34
N LYS A 357 -6.20 1.36 -14.80
CA LYS A 357 -6.61 2.36 -15.79
C LYS A 357 -6.23 1.91 -17.21
N VAL A 358 -7.09 2.24 -18.19
CA VAL A 358 -6.94 1.83 -19.60
C VAL A 358 -5.75 2.53 -20.23
N ILE A 359 -4.84 1.78 -20.81
CA ILE A 359 -3.70 2.29 -21.59
C ILE A 359 -3.91 2.03 -23.09
N PRO A 360 -3.30 2.84 -23.98
CA PRO A 360 -3.34 2.60 -25.42
C PRO A 360 -2.82 1.20 -25.79
N PRO A 361 -3.40 0.53 -26.81
CA PRO A 361 -2.89 -0.75 -27.29
C PRO A 361 -1.44 -0.67 -27.76
N PHE A 362 -0.63 -1.65 -27.37
CA PHE A 362 0.74 -1.82 -27.84
C PHE A 362 1.01 -3.28 -28.22
N LYS A 363 2.10 -3.52 -28.94
CA LYS A 363 2.50 -4.87 -29.39
C LYS A 363 3.84 -5.23 -28.78
N VAL A 364 3.95 -6.48 -28.35
CA VAL A 364 5.22 -7.10 -27.96
C VAL A 364 5.38 -8.36 -28.80
N GLN A 365 6.57 -8.59 -29.35
CA GLN A 365 6.91 -9.77 -30.13
C GLN A 365 8.25 -10.35 -29.68
N PRO A 366 8.47 -11.66 -29.86
CA PRO A 366 9.77 -12.27 -29.61
C PRO A 366 10.88 -11.57 -30.41
N GLN A 367 12.04 -11.37 -29.79
CA GLN A 367 13.13 -10.62 -30.38
C GLN A 367 14.50 -11.03 -29.81
N ASP A 368 15.52 -10.98 -30.66
CA ASP A 368 16.91 -11.13 -30.23
C ASP A 368 17.46 -9.77 -29.76
N VAL A 369 17.85 -9.69 -28.49
CA VAL A 369 18.36 -8.48 -27.86
C VAL A 369 19.84 -8.65 -27.58
N THR A 370 20.62 -7.64 -27.95
CA THR A 370 22.06 -7.57 -27.65
C THR A 370 22.36 -6.33 -26.83
N PHE A 371 22.88 -6.52 -25.62
CA PHE A 371 23.44 -5.47 -24.78
C PHE A 371 24.94 -5.39 -24.97
N LYS A 372 25.46 -4.17 -25.16
CA LYS A 372 26.89 -3.89 -25.20
C LYS A 372 27.26 -3.14 -23.91
N LEU A 373 28.04 -3.79 -23.06
CA LEU A 373 28.54 -3.20 -21.82
C LEU A 373 29.76 -2.34 -22.12
N ALA A 374 29.79 -1.13 -21.57
CA ALA A 374 30.90 -0.20 -21.70
C ALA A 374 31.14 0.55 -20.38
N GLY A 375 32.10 1.47 -20.38
CA GLY A 375 32.48 2.20 -19.17
C GLY A 375 32.96 1.27 -18.05
N SER A 376 32.47 1.49 -16.84
CA SER A 376 32.81 0.68 -15.65
C SER A 376 32.13 -0.70 -15.63
N LEU A 377 31.15 -0.93 -16.53
CA LEU A 377 30.29 -2.12 -16.54
C LEU A 377 30.90 -3.28 -17.36
N GLY A 378 32.03 -3.06 -18.03
CA GLY A 378 32.72 -4.04 -18.87
C GLY A 378 33.64 -5.00 -18.12
N ASN A 379 34.35 -5.84 -18.87
CA ASN A 379 35.36 -6.80 -18.40
C ASN A 379 34.84 -7.88 -17.44
N LEU A 380 33.62 -8.35 -17.69
CA LEU A 380 33.01 -9.45 -16.97
C LEU A 380 32.97 -10.70 -17.86
N SER A 381 33.12 -11.87 -17.25
CA SER A 381 32.90 -13.15 -17.94
C SER A 381 31.45 -13.62 -17.86
N SER A 382 30.72 -13.20 -16.84
CA SER A 382 29.34 -13.64 -16.58
C SER A 382 28.59 -12.71 -15.65
N LEU A 383 27.26 -12.78 -15.71
CA LEU A 383 26.34 -12.17 -14.73
C LEU A 383 25.45 -13.24 -14.09
N ASN A 384 25.02 -12.98 -12.86
CA ASN A 384 23.89 -13.69 -12.27
C ASN A 384 22.62 -13.26 -13.00
N ALA A 385 21.72 -14.20 -13.22
CA ALA A 385 20.44 -13.91 -13.83
C ALA A 385 19.27 -14.50 -13.06
N TRP A 386 18.14 -13.81 -13.07
CA TRP A 386 16.88 -14.27 -12.51
C TRP A 386 15.80 -14.14 -13.57
N TYR A 387 14.99 -15.18 -13.71
CA TYR A 387 14.05 -15.31 -14.81
C TYR A 387 12.64 -15.67 -14.33
N THR A 388 11.65 -14.97 -14.87
CA THR A 388 10.24 -15.31 -14.77
C THR A 388 9.62 -15.37 -16.17
N LYS A 389 8.82 -16.41 -16.42
CA LYS A 389 7.91 -16.54 -17.57
C LYS A 389 6.51 -16.72 -17.03
N LEU A 390 5.64 -15.75 -17.29
CA LEU A 390 4.24 -15.83 -16.91
C LEU A 390 3.46 -16.54 -18.03
N THR A 391 2.53 -17.39 -17.63
CA THR A 391 1.69 -18.20 -18.52
C THR A 391 0.22 -17.88 -18.28
N PHE A 392 -0.57 -17.89 -19.34
CA PHE A 392 -1.99 -17.45 -19.33
C PHE A 392 -2.94 -18.48 -19.96
N ASP A 393 -2.41 -19.63 -20.36
CA ASP A 393 -3.11 -20.75 -21.00
C ASP A 393 -3.41 -21.92 -20.02
N GLY A 394 -3.13 -21.72 -18.73
CA GLY A 394 -3.29 -22.73 -17.68
C GLY A 394 -2.07 -23.63 -17.48
N SER A 395 -0.99 -23.47 -18.25
CA SER A 395 0.29 -24.12 -17.97
C SER A 395 1.02 -23.46 -16.78
N ASP A 396 1.97 -24.18 -16.16
CA ASP A 396 2.74 -23.66 -15.04
C ASP A 396 3.70 -22.55 -15.47
N SER A 397 3.70 -21.43 -14.72
CA SER A 397 4.66 -20.35 -14.91
C SER A 397 6.03 -20.73 -14.34
N THR A 398 7.10 -20.28 -15.00
CA THR A 398 8.44 -20.27 -14.38
C THR A 398 8.57 -19.00 -13.56
N ILE A 399 8.75 -19.11 -12.24
CA ILE A 399 8.78 -17.95 -11.35
C ILE A 399 10.15 -17.81 -10.69
N PHE A 400 10.80 -16.65 -10.86
CA PHE A 400 12.02 -16.23 -10.16
C PHE A 400 13.13 -17.28 -10.11
N GLN A 401 13.41 -17.90 -11.26
CA GLN A 401 14.41 -18.96 -11.40
C GLN A 401 15.81 -18.35 -11.57
N GLN A 402 16.76 -18.80 -10.74
CA GLN A 402 18.17 -18.42 -10.88
C GLN A 402 18.80 -19.06 -12.13
N ARG A 403 19.61 -18.27 -12.84
CA ARG A 403 20.34 -18.60 -14.06
C ARG A 403 21.72 -17.91 -14.05
N SER A 404 22.56 -18.23 -15.02
CA SER A 404 23.78 -17.47 -15.32
C SER A 404 23.80 -17.11 -16.80
N ILE A 405 24.27 -15.90 -17.11
CA ILE A 405 24.42 -15.41 -18.48
C ILE A 405 25.91 -15.14 -18.70
N GLN A 406 26.43 -15.66 -19.81
CA GLN A 406 27.81 -15.43 -20.22
C GLN A 406 27.93 -14.05 -20.87
N VAL A 407 29.03 -13.36 -20.60
CA VAL A 407 29.39 -12.09 -21.22
C VAL A 407 30.60 -12.36 -22.10
N VAL A 408 30.44 -12.19 -23.42
CA VAL A 408 31.50 -12.47 -24.40
C VAL A 408 31.87 -11.17 -25.09
N ASN A 409 33.12 -10.75 -25.00
CA ASN A 409 33.59 -9.48 -25.56
C ASN A 409 32.75 -8.27 -25.12
N ASN A 410 32.37 -8.22 -23.83
CA ASN A 410 31.48 -7.21 -23.25
C ASN A 410 30.08 -7.17 -23.87
N VAL A 411 29.62 -8.30 -24.44
CA VAL A 411 28.30 -8.43 -25.06
C VAL A 411 27.49 -9.50 -24.35
N ILE A 412 26.22 -9.17 -24.09
CA ILE A 412 25.19 -10.10 -23.65
C ILE A 412 24.18 -10.23 -24.80
N SER A 413 23.88 -11.47 -25.20
CA SER A 413 22.85 -11.78 -26.18
C SER A 413 21.76 -12.63 -25.54
N LEU A 414 20.52 -12.15 -25.61
CA LEU A 414 19.34 -12.83 -25.09
C LEU A 414 18.32 -13.00 -26.22
N LYS A 415 17.64 -14.14 -26.23
CA LYS A 415 16.42 -14.33 -27.01
C LYS A 415 15.26 -14.09 -26.07
N LEU A 416 14.57 -12.97 -26.25
CA LEU A 416 13.43 -12.61 -25.43
C LEU A 416 12.15 -13.12 -26.10
N ASP A 417 11.33 -13.81 -25.33
CA ASP A 417 9.94 -14.09 -25.68
C ASP A 417 9.02 -13.06 -25.02
N VAL A 418 7.71 -13.16 -25.25
CA VAL A 418 6.70 -12.32 -24.60
C VAL A 418 6.44 -12.75 -23.16
N ASP A 419 5.94 -11.84 -22.32
CA ASP A 419 5.56 -12.08 -20.92
C ASP A 419 6.70 -12.66 -20.04
N GLU A 420 7.92 -12.18 -20.29
CA GLU A 420 9.12 -12.52 -19.53
C GLU A 420 9.56 -11.35 -18.63
N ILE A 421 10.18 -11.70 -17.51
CA ILE A 421 10.92 -10.77 -16.64
C ILE A 421 12.32 -11.33 -16.46
N TRP A 422 13.33 -10.51 -16.75
CA TRP A 422 14.73 -10.86 -16.52
C TRP A 422 15.39 -9.83 -15.62
N THR A 423 16.20 -10.32 -14.68
CA THR A 423 17.18 -9.49 -13.98
C THR A 423 18.56 -10.03 -14.28
N LEU A 424 19.47 -9.19 -14.76
CA LEU A 424 20.88 -9.50 -14.97
C LEU A 424 21.69 -8.64 -14.01
N THR A 425 22.52 -9.24 -13.16
CA THR A 425 23.14 -8.49 -12.07
C THR A 425 24.49 -9.07 -11.68
N THR A 426 25.33 -8.20 -11.12
CA THR A 426 26.58 -8.54 -10.44
C THR A 426 26.33 -9.03 -9.01
N ILE A 427 25.20 -8.64 -8.41
CA ILE A 427 24.78 -9.06 -7.05
C ILE A 427 24.60 -10.58 -6.98
N THR A 428 25.22 -11.20 -5.96
CA THR A 428 25.19 -12.64 -5.74
C THR A 428 24.21 -13.07 -4.64
N THR A 429 23.56 -12.13 -3.96
CA THR A 429 22.74 -12.40 -2.76
C THR A 429 21.28 -12.75 -3.06
N GLY A 430 20.86 -12.73 -4.33
CA GLY A 430 19.48 -13.05 -4.70
C GLY A 430 19.05 -14.42 -4.20
N CYS A 431 17.78 -14.53 -3.78
CA CYS A 431 17.23 -15.76 -3.26
C CYS A 431 15.73 -15.86 -3.57
N LYS A 432 15.29 -17.06 -4.00
CA LYS A 432 13.88 -17.42 -4.03
C LYS A 432 13.50 -18.04 -2.68
N GLY A 433 13.16 -17.19 -1.71
CA GLY A 433 12.75 -17.58 -0.38
C GLY A 433 11.51 -18.49 -0.39
N GLN A 434 11.53 -19.51 0.46
CA GLN A 434 10.44 -20.48 0.54
C GLN A 434 10.17 -20.86 1.99
N HIS A 435 8.90 -20.81 2.36
CA HIS A 435 8.34 -21.39 3.58
C HIS A 435 7.57 -22.68 3.23
N PRO A 436 7.23 -23.52 4.23
CA PRO A 436 6.35 -24.66 4.02
C PRO A 436 5.03 -24.26 3.35
N ILE A 437 4.38 -25.23 2.70
CA ILE A 437 3.06 -25.01 2.12
C ILE A 437 2.08 -24.65 3.24
N PRO A 438 1.32 -23.54 3.13
CA PRO A 438 0.37 -23.14 4.15
C PRO A 438 -0.77 -24.17 4.31
N PRO A 439 -1.48 -24.16 5.46
CA PRO A 439 -2.65 -25.00 5.65
C PRO A 439 -3.67 -24.83 4.51
N PRO A 440 -4.46 -25.88 4.20
CA PRO A 440 -5.52 -25.77 3.21
C PRO A 440 -6.58 -24.78 3.66
N SER A 441 -7.22 -24.12 2.68
CA SER A 441 -8.32 -23.18 2.91
C SER A 441 -9.46 -23.85 3.69
N LYS A 442 -10.06 -23.10 4.61
CA LYS A 442 -11.24 -23.52 5.36
C LYS A 442 -12.24 -22.37 5.43
N PRO A 443 -13.55 -22.67 5.43
CA PRO A 443 -14.55 -21.64 5.68
C PRO A 443 -14.37 -21.06 7.09
N PHE A 444 -14.86 -19.83 7.28
CA PHE A 444 -14.92 -19.20 8.59
C PHE A 444 -15.64 -20.12 9.60
N PRO A 445 -15.14 -20.24 10.84
CA PRO A 445 -15.68 -21.17 11.82
C PRO A 445 -17.09 -20.79 12.28
N LEU A 446 -18.01 -21.74 12.21
CA LEU A 446 -19.33 -21.66 12.83
C LEU A 446 -19.55 -22.87 13.76
N PRO A 447 -20.06 -22.67 14.99
CA PRO A 447 -20.43 -21.39 15.61
C PRO A 447 -19.20 -20.51 15.93
N TYR A 448 -19.40 -19.19 15.90
CA TYR A 448 -18.41 -18.19 16.32
C TYR A 448 -18.87 -17.50 17.60
N PHE A 449 -17.94 -17.26 18.51
CA PHE A 449 -18.17 -16.55 19.75
C PHE A 449 -16.96 -15.68 20.10
N ASP A 450 -17.22 -14.48 20.60
CA ASP A 450 -16.20 -13.57 21.09
C ASP A 450 -16.75 -12.80 22.29
N ASN A 451 -16.07 -12.92 23.44
CA ASN A 451 -16.37 -12.20 24.68
C ASN A 451 -15.44 -11.00 24.91
N PHE A 452 -14.50 -10.75 23.99
CA PHE A 452 -13.55 -9.65 24.03
C PHE A 452 -12.54 -9.67 25.20
N ASP A 453 -12.49 -10.73 26.00
CA ASP A 453 -11.63 -10.81 27.20
C ASP A 453 -10.12 -10.97 26.88
N VAL A 454 -9.78 -11.41 25.67
CA VAL A 454 -8.38 -11.71 25.27
C VAL A 454 -7.67 -10.54 24.60
N TYR A 455 -8.36 -9.41 24.44
CA TYR A 455 -7.87 -8.26 23.69
C TYR A 455 -7.26 -7.20 24.62
N PRO A 456 -6.17 -6.54 24.20
CA PRO A 456 -5.72 -5.31 24.86
C PRO A 456 -6.79 -4.22 24.77
N ILE A 457 -6.88 -3.37 25.79
CA ILE A 457 -7.68 -2.14 25.73
C ILE A 457 -7.23 -1.26 24.54
N TYR A 458 -8.18 -0.56 23.92
CA TYR A 458 -8.00 0.26 22.70
C TYR A 458 -7.70 -0.52 21.41
N SER A 459 -7.69 -1.85 21.45
CA SER A 459 -7.54 -2.65 20.23
C SER A 459 -8.88 -2.93 19.57
N GLU A 460 -8.85 -3.28 18.29
CA GLU A 460 -10.01 -3.76 17.56
C GLU A 460 -10.18 -5.27 17.77
N ALA A 461 -11.42 -5.75 17.81
CA ALA A 461 -11.68 -7.18 17.74
C ALA A 461 -11.20 -7.76 16.40
N TYR A 462 -10.71 -9.00 16.41
CA TYR A 462 -9.91 -9.52 15.30
C TYR A 462 -10.69 -9.69 13.99
N ASN A 463 -11.88 -10.28 14.07
CA ASN A 463 -12.69 -10.61 12.89
C ASN A 463 -13.77 -9.56 12.58
N LEU A 464 -13.88 -8.53 13.40
CA LEU A 464 -14.78 -7.41 13.17
C LEU A 464 -14.07 -6.36 12.33
N VAL A 465 -14.69 -5.93 11.23
CA VAL A 465 -14.16 -4.95 10.28
C VAL A 465 -15.09 -3.75 10.26
N GLN A 466 -14.73 -2.73 11.02
CA GLN A 466 -15.41 -1.44 11.07
C GLN A 466 -15.52 -0.81 9.67
N GLN A 467 -16.74 -0.47 9.26
CA GLN A 467 -17.03 0.13 7.94
C GLN A 467 -17.41 1.60 8.05
N SER A 468 -17.89 2.03 9.21
CA SER A 468 -18.08 3.43 9.57
C SER A 468 -18.11 3.56 11.10
N GLY A 469 -17.50 4.62 11.63
CA GLY A 469 -17.16 4.73 13.05
C GLY A 469 -15.97 3.86 13.44
N ILE A 470 -15.58 3.90 14.71
CA ILE A 470 -14.45 3.14 15.25
C ILE A 470 -14.88 2.33 16.46
N TYR A 471 -14.47 1.07 16.52
CA TYR A 471 -14.87 0.13 17.57
C TYR A 471 -13.65 -0.39 18.32
N GLU A 472 -13.57 -0.10 19.61
CA GLU A 472 -12.43 -0.45 20.47
C GLU A 472 -12.84 -1.30 21.67
N VAL A 473 -11.97 -2.22 22.06
CA VAL A 473 -12.12 -2.99 23.28
C VAL A 473 -11.83 -2.07 24.48
N THR A 474 -12.77 -2.00 25.42
CA THR A 474 -12.68 -1.17 26.63
C THR A 474 -13.18 -1.93 27.85
N GLU A 475 -12.70 -1.51 29.02
CA GLU A 475 -13.23 -1.94 30.30
C GLU A 475 -14.53 -1.20 30.64
N VAL A 476 -15.48 -1.92 31.25
CA VAL A 476 -16.72 -1.37 31.82
C VAL A 476 -17.03 -2.03 33.17
N ASP A 477 -17.80 -1.33 34.01
CA ASP A 477 -18.32 -1.89 35.26
C ASP A 477 -19.42 -2.92 34.97
N GLY A 478 -19.44 -4.03 35.72
CA GLY A 478 -20.49 -5.06 35.64
C GLY A 478 -19.96 -6.49 35.60
N GLU A 479 -20.85 -7.44 35.26
CA GLU A 479 -20.48 -8.87 35.12
C GLU A 479 -19.61 -9.13 33.89
N HIS A 480 -19.77 -8.36 32.81
CA HIS A 480 -18.94 -8.44 31.60
C HIS A 480 -17.97 -7.26 31.60
N LYS A 481 -16.71 -7.51 31.94
CA LYS A 481 -15.73 -6.44 32.16
C LYS A 481 -15.17 -5.87 30.88
N MET A 482 -15.03 -6.68 29.83
CA MET A 482 -14.51 -6.26 28.54
C MET A 482 -15.65 -6.18 27.52
N VAL A 483 -15.73 -5.08 26.79
CA VAL A 483 -16.72 -4.88 25.71
C VAL A 483 -16.07 -4.20 24.52
N ILE A 484 -16.64 -4.41 23.34
CA ILE A 484 -16.36 -3.57 22.17
C ILE A 484 -17.27 -2.33 22.22
N ARG A 485 -16.70 -1.13 22.11
CA ARG A 485 -17.40 0.16 22.20
C ARG A 485 -17.14 1.00 20.96
N GLN A 486 -18.22 1.60 20.43
CA GLN A 486 -18.13 2.61 19.37
C GLN A 486 -17.59 3.93 19.96
N MET A 487 -16.47 4.43 19.43
CA MET A 487 -15.69 5.55 19.96
C MET A 487 -15.96 6.88 19.26
N SER A 488 -16.33 6.91 17.99
CA SER A 488 -16.63 8.14 17.26
C SER A 488 -17.85 8.86 17.84
N LEU A 489 -17.66 10.10 18.31
CA LEU A 489 -18.73 10.95 18.84
C LEU A 489 -19.38 11.87 17.80
N GLU A 490 -18.67 12.09 16.69
CA GLU A 490 -19.09 12.95 15.60
C GLU A 490 -18.64 12.35 14.27
N LYS A 491 -19.21 12.85 13.17
CA LYS A 491 -18.81 12.43 11.82
C LYS A 491 -17.39 12.92 11.51
N PRO A 492 -16.55 12.11 10.86
CA PRO A 492 -15.21 12.53 10.48
C PRO A 492 -15.24 13.64 9.41
N VAL A 493 -14.07 14.26 9.17
CA VAL A 493 -13.76 14.87 7.88
C VAL A 493 -13.58 13.71 6.90
N ALA A 494 -14.66 13.43 6.17
CA ALA A 494 -14.80 12.15 5.51
C ALA A 494 -13.98 12.08 4.21
N TRP A 495 -13.33 10.93 4.00
CA TRP A 495 -12.88 10.57 2.65
C TRP A 495 -14.08 10.10 1.83
N GLN A 496 -14.86 9.13 2.34
CA GLN A 496 -16.08 8.69 1.68
C GLN A 496 -17.34 9.37 2.21
N GLN A 497 -18.23 9.72 1.28
CA GLN A 497 -19.51 10.32 1.62
C GLN A 497 -20.41 9.39 2.45
N SER A 498 -20.20 8.07 2.39
CA SER A 498 -20.94 7.07 3.18
C SER A 498 -20.87 7.34 4.69
N ASP A 499 -19.74 7.80 5.20
CA ASP A 499 -19.58 8.19 6.62
C ASP A 499 -20.52 9.32 7.05
N LEU A 500 -21.01 10.11 6.10
CA LEU A 500 -21.89 11.24 6.37
C LEU A 500 -23.38 10.88 6.33
N LEU A 501 -23.74 9.68 5.91
CA LEU A 501 -25.11 9.33 5.52
C LEU A 501 -25.80 8.28 6.40
N GLY A 502 -25.10 7.63 7.33
CA GLY A 502 -25.66 6.51 8.10
C GLY A 502 -25.17 6.41 9.55
N PRO A 503 -25.72 5.46 10.32
CA PRO A 503 -25.14 5.06 11.60
C PRO A 503 -23.81 4.32 11.37
N THR A 504 -23.00 4.25 12.41
CA THR A 504 -21.77 3.46 12.42
C THR A 504 -22.09 1.96 12.31
N ILE A 505 -21.19 1.19 11.69
CA ILE A 505 -21.38 -0.24 11.50
C ILE A 505 -20.04 -0.97 11.46
N ASP A 506 -20.05 -2.16 12.05
CA ASP A 506 -18.93 -3.10 12.10
C ASP A 506 -19.43 -4.47 11.61
N ILE A 507 -18.69 -5.09 10.69
CA ILE A 507 -19.12 -6.31 9.99
C ILE A 507 -18.21 -7.50 10.30
N ILE A 508 -18.76 -8.71 10.24
CA ILE A 508 -18.03 -9.96 10.44
C ILE A 508 -18.60 -11.06 9.54
N GLY A 509 -17.72 -11.98 9.12
CA GLY A 509 -18.12 -13.21 8.46
C GLY A 509 -18.42 -13.04 6.98
N ASN A 510 -19.45 -13.74 6.49
CA ASN A 510 -19.80 -13.75 5.07
C ASN A 510 -21.23 -13.24 4.84
N TYR A 511 -21.36 -12.32 3.89
CA TYR A 511 -22.61 -11.67 3.52
C TYR A 511 -23.68 -12.64 2.97
N ASN A 512 -23.29 -13.82 2.47
CA ASN A 512 -24.20 -14.86 1.97
C ASN A 512 -24.81 -15.74 3.07
N TRP A 513 -24.48 -15.51 4.34
CA TRP A 513 -24.91 -16.41 5.42
C TRP A 513 -26.36 -16.25 5.86
N TYR A 514 -26.89 -17.38 6.33
CA TYR A 514 -28.15 -17.51 7.05
C TYR A 514 -27.82 -17.99 8.47
N VAL A 515 -27.47 -17.04 9.35
CA VAL A 515 -27.06 -17.32 10.73
C VAL A 515 -28.00 -16.68 11.75
N THR A 516 -28.04 -17.25 12.95
CA THR A 516 -28.66 -16.61 14.11
C THR A 516 -27.57 -15.88 14.89
N THR A 517 -27.81 -14.60 15.18
CA THR A 517 -26.86 -13.75 15.91
C THR A 517 -27.43 -13.41 17.28
N LEU A 518 -26.63 -13.60 18.32
CA LEU A 518 -26.93 -13.18 19.68
C LEU A 518 -25.88 -12.16 20.12
N ILE A 519 -26.33 -10.98 20.58
CA ILE A 519 -25.44 -9.92 21.09
C ILE A 519 -25.97 -9.48 22.45
N ASN A 520 -25.07 -9.41 23.43
CA ASN A 520 -25.33 -8.76 24.71
C ASN A 520 -24.71 -7.34 24.66
N ALA A 521 -25.55 -6.31 24.70
CA ALA A 521 -25.11 -4.92 24.56
C ALA A 521 -25.54 -4.12 25.80
N PRO A 522 -24.64 -3.87 26.78
CA PRO A 522 -24.94 -2.94 27.85
C PRO A 522 -25.10 -1.53 27.27
N ILE A 523 -26.24 -0.91 27.53
CA ILE A 523 -26.59 0.38 26.92
C ILE A 523 -26.28 1.50 27.90
N ASN A 524 -25.34 2.36 27.55
CA ASN A 524 -25.05 3.59 28.28
C ASN A 524 -24.94 4.78 27.32
N GLY A 525 -25.92 5.69 27.37
CA GLY A 525 -25.83 6.99 26.70
C GLY A 525 -26.06 7.04 25.19
N THR A 526 -26.46 5.95 24.53
CA THR A 526 -26.84 5.97 23.10
C THR A 526 -28.33 6.23 22.88
N SER A 527 -28.67 6.94 21.81
CA SER A 527 -30.05 7.11 21.33
C SER A 527 -30.57 5.87 20.58
N GLY A 528 -29.68 5.04 20.06
CA GLY A 528 -30.03 3.79 19.38
C GLY A 528 -28.85 2.88 19.10
N LEU A 529 -29.13 1.60 18.91
CA LEU A 529 -28.19 0.58 18.45
C LEU A 529 -28.92 -0.38 17.52
N PHE A 530 -28.17 -1.19 16.77
CA PHE A 530 -28.78 -2.24 15.96
C PHE A 530 -27.90 -3.48 15.86
N VAL A 531 -28.55 -4.60 15.55
CA VAL A 531 -27.92 -5.81 15.04
C VAL A 531 -28.43 -6.04 13.63
N ALA A 532 -27.55 -6.40 12.71
CA ALA A 532 -27.91 -6.64 11.32
C ALA A 532 -27.44 -8.01 10.82
N SER A 533 -28.13 -8.53 9.81
CA SER A 533 -27.74 -9.72 9.05
C SER A 533 -27.97 -9.49 7.56
N ARG A 534 -27.21 -10.20 6.72
CA ARG A 534 -27.24 -10.03 5.25
C ARG A 534 -27.01 -8.59 4.80
N VAL A 535 -26.08 -7.90 5.47
CA VAL A 535 -25.67 -6.54 5.09
C VAL A 535 -24.97 -6.62 3.74
N LEU A 536 -25.57 -6.03 2.70
CA LEU A 536 -25.02 -6.09 1.33
C LEU A 536 -24.13 -4.89 1.00
N SER A 537 -24.49 -3.71 1.52
CA SER A 537 -23.74 -2.45 1.41
C SER A 537 -22.56 -2.41 2.37
N ARG A 538 -21.36 -2.14 1.84
CA ARG A 538 -20.08 -2.17 2.57
C ARG A 538 -19.01 -1.38 1.82
N GLY A 539 -17.89 -1.12 2.47
CA GLY A 539 -16.80 -0.29 1.97
C GLY A 539 -17.31 1.08 1.53
N LEU A 540 -16.98 1.45 0.29
CA LEU A 540 -17.41 2.68 -0.38
C LEU A 540 -18.93 2.93 -0.35
N ASP A 541 -19.74 1.86 -0.37
CA ASP A 541 -21.20 1.95 -0.46
C ASP A 541 -21.93 1.74 0.88
N THR A 542 -21.20 1.74 2.00
CA THR A 542 -21.75 1.49 3.35
C THR A 542 -22.95 2.39 3.65
N LYS A 543 -24.16 1.81 3.66
CA LYS A 543 -25.45 2.47 3.92
C LYS A 543 -26.40 1.46 4.56
N PRO A 544 -27.23 1.81 5.56
CA PRO A 544 -28.16 0.87 6.18
C PRO A 544 -29.43 0.65 5.33
N ASN A 545 -29.29 0.31 4.04
CA ASN A 545 -30.41 0.23 3.10
C ASN A 545 -30.63 -1.17 2.51
N SER A 546 -29.75 -2.14 2.79
CA SER A 546 -29.82 -3.49 2.27
C SER A 546 -29.39 -4.51 3.33
N GLY A 547 -30.26 -5.51 3.58
CA GLY A 547 -30.14 -6.45 4.68
C GLY A 547 -31.33 -6.41 5.65
N VAL A 548 -31.22 -7.12 6.76
CA VAL A 548 -32.20 -7.15 7.85
C VAL A 548 -31.56 -6.51 9.08
N TYR A 549 -32.16 -5.43 9.57
CA TYR A 549 -31.69 -4.63 10.69
C TYR A 549 -32.72 -4.64 11.81
N PHE A 550 -32.26 -4.92 13.02
CA PHE A 550 -33.05 -4.84 14.23
C PHE A 550 -32.52 -3.68 15.08
N PHE A 551 -33.19 -2.54 15.00
CA PHE A 551 -32.86 -1.33 15.76
C PHE A 551 -33.57 -1.32 17.11
N ILE A 552 -32.85 -0.87 18.14
CA ILE A 552 -33.37 -0.66 19.49
C ILE A 552 -33.10 0.81 19.85
N PHE A 553 -34.13 1.49 20.35
CA PHE A 553 -34.08 2.89 20.79
C PHE A 553 -34.37 2.96 22.29
N PRO A 554 -33.33 3.01 23.15
CA PRO A 554 -33.48 2.85 24.59
C PRO A 554 -34.25 4.02 25.24
N SER A 555 -34.06 5.24 24.72
CA SER A 555 -34.66 6.45 25.28
C SER A 555 -36.18 6.49 25.18
N ASN A 556 -36.77 5.79 24.19
CA ASN A 556 -38.22 5.73 24.00
C ASN A 556 -38.78 4.31 24.17
N GLN A 557 -37.95 3.34 24.59
CA GLN A 557 -38.31 1.92 24.76
C GLN A 557 -38.97 1.30 23.52
N THR A 558 -38.52 1.68 22.32
CA THR A 558 -39.03 1.13 21.06
C THR A 558 -37.99 0.31 20.32
N TYR A 559 -38.46 -0.54 19.42
CA TYR A 559 -37.62 -1.25 18.47
C TYR A 559 -38.23 -1.17 17.07
N ILE A 560 -37.37 -1.24 16.06
CA ILE A 560 -37.77 -1.26 14.65
C ILE A 560 -37.05 -2.41 13.97
N VAL A 561 -37.79 -3.26 13.27
CA VAL A 561 -37.20 -4.22 12.33
C VAL A 561 -37.39 -3.64 10.94
N SER A 562 -36.28 -3.41 10.24
CA SER A 562 -36.27 -2.98 8.84
C SER A 562 -35.61 -4.05 8.00
N GLY A 563 -36.21 -4.37 6.86
CA GLY A 563 -35.66 -5.35 5.94
C GLY A 563 -36.07 -5.01 4.53
N ASN A 564 -35.08 -4.89 3.65
CA ASN A 564 -35.32 -4.97 2.22
C ASN A 564 -34.72 -6.30 1.77
N ALA A 565 -35.56 -7.33 1.73
CA ALA A 565 -35.17 -8.62 1.17
C ALA A 565 -35.10 -8.43 -0.34
N GLY A 566 -33.89 -8.22 -0.85
CA GLY A 566 -33.61 -8.38 -2.28
C GLY A 566 -33.92 -9.80 -2.72
#